data_AF-A0A928GCM6-F1
#
_entry.id   AF-A0A928GCM6-F1
#
_cell.length_a   1.000
_cell.length_b   1.000
_cell.length_c   1.000
_cell.angle_alpha   90.00
_cell.angle_beta   90.00
_cell.angle_gamma   90.00
#
_symmetry.space_group_name_H-M   'P 1'
#
loop_
_entity.id
_entity.type
_entity.pdbx_description
1 polymer ?
#
loop_
_entity_poly.entity_id
_entity_poly.type
_entity_poly.pdbx_seq_one_letter_code
_entity_poly.pdbx_strand_id
1 'polypeptide(L)'
;MKRIADFLPTLVTCLLWWKENINIDVSLKTRRERDLIATAFILPFCLICTRVGLYSPDFMTGMTEPLRLGVTTGVFFCYLLVREGLSAGIRPKNISSAVWHAGTTVEYTFFIFLALVLLATSGLLLTSLSVQAIKTAMFWLSGTIYALLLVRKVQIFASNSSFFTGILYLCALEILPTAILIVSAVVF
;
A
#
# COMPACT_ATOMS: atom_id res chain seq x y z
N MET A 1 -4.97 18.49 -8.24
CA MET A 1 -5.94 17.74 -9.06
C MET A 1 -5.43 17.45 -10.47
N LYS A 2 -5.02 18.44 -11.30
CA LYS A 2 -4.46 18.18 -12.65
C LYS A 2 -3.36 17.10 -12.67
N ARG A 3 -2.34 17.24 -11.82
CA ARG A 3 -1.25 16.25 -11.68
C ARG A 3 -1.69 14.81 -11.36
N ILE A 4 -2.79 14.62 -10.63
CA ILE A 4 -3.29 13.27 -10.29
C ILE A 4 -4.04 12.68 -11.49
N ALA A 5 -4.85 13.49 -12.17
CA ALA A 5 -5.55 13.07 -13.38
C ALA A 5 -4.57 12.68 -14.50
N ASP A 6 -3.49 13.43 -14.64
CA ASP A 6 -2.43 13.16 -15.63
C ASP A 6 -1.63 11.89 -15.29
N PHE A 7 -1.53 11.53 -14.01
CA PHE A 7 -0.78 10.36 -13.54
C PHE A 7 -1.61 9.07 -13.50
N LEU A 8 -2.94 9.17 -13.52
CA LEU A 8 -3.87 8.04 -13.44
C LEU A 8 -3.65 6.99 -14.54
N PRO A 9 -3.45 7.35 -15.83
CA PRO A 9 -3.19 6.36 -16.88
C PRO A 9 -1.94 5.52 -16.59
N THR A 10 -0.88 6.17 -16.08
CA THR A 10 0.37 5.51 -15.69
C THR A 10 0.19 4.55 -14.52
N LEU A 11 -0.65 4.90 -13.54
CA LEU A 11 -1.01 4.00 -12.45
C LEU A 11 -1.71 2.74 -12.97
N VAL A 12 -2.66 2.90 -13.90
CA VAL A 12 -3.39 1.78 -14.50
C VAL A 12 -2.47 0.88 -15.31
N THR A 13 -1.55 1.44 -16.11
CA THR A 13 -0.57 0.62 -16.85
C THR A 13 0.36 -0.13 -15.91
N CYS A 14 0.73 0.43 -14.76
CA CYS A 14 1.51 -0.27 -13.73
C CYS A 14 0.80 -1.44 -13.07
N LEU A 15 -0.54 -1.38 -12.96
CA LEU A 15 -1.34 -2.51 -12.49
C LEU A 15 -1.32 -3.66 -13.50
N LEU A 16 -1.34 -3.35 -14.79
CA LEU A 16 -1.42 -4.32 -15.88
C LEU A 16 -0.05 -4.90 -16.26
N TRP A 17 1.00 -4.07 -16.25
CA TRP A 17 2.36 -4.43 -16.65
C TRP A 17 3.40 -4.09 -15.59
N TRP A 18 4.10 -5.12 -15.12
CA TRP A 18 5.17 -4.98 -14.13
C TRP A 18 6.34 -4.12 -14.63
N LYS A 19 6.66 -4.16 -15.93
CA LYS A 19 7.76 -3.36 -16.53
C LYS A 19 7.55 -1.85 -16.38
N GLU A 20 6.29 -1.40 -16.41
CA GLU A 20 5.99 0.03 -16.23
C GLU A 20 6.35 0.53 -14.83
N ASN A 21 6.29 -0.34 -13.81
CA ASN A 21 6.76 0.02 -12.47
C ASN A 21 8.27 0.31 -12.45
N ILE A 22 9.06 -0.39 -13.28
CA ILE A 22 10.48 -0.12 -13.43
C ILE A 22 10.71 1.17 -14.23
N ASN A 23 9.92 1.39 -15.29
CA ASN A 23 10.01 2.58 -16.14
C ASN A 23 9.73 3.88 -15.37
N ILE A 24 8.77 3.87 -14.44
CA ILE A 24 8.48 5.03 -13.56
C ILE A 24 9.74 5.48 -12.82
N ASP A 25 10.53 4.52 -12.32
CA ASP A 25 11.71 4.81 -11.51
C ASP A 25 12.94 5.25 -12.34
N VAL A 26 12.88 5.18 -13.67
CA VAL A 26 13.90 5.75 -14.56
C VAL A 26 13.85 7.29 -14.55
N SER A 27 12.64 7.86 -14.48
CA SER A 27 12.44 9.32 -14.46
C SER A 27 12.35 9.84 -13.03
N LEU A 28 13.34 10.63 -12.61
CA LEU A 28 13.34 11.27 -11.29
C LEU A 28 12.11 12.15 -11.04
N LYS A 29 11.58 12.79 -12.09
CA LYS A 29 10.38 13.63 -11.98
C LYS A 29 9.15 12.77 -11.66
N THR A 30 8.93 11.73 -12.44
CA THR A 30 7.78 10.83 -12.32
C THR A 30 7.79 10.09 -10.98
N ARG A 31 8.97 9.64 -10.56
CA ARG A 31 9.20 9.06 -9.24
C ARG A 31 8.82 10.01 -8.10
N ARG A 32 9.33 11.24 -8.12
CA ARG A 32 9.01 12.25 -7.08
C ARG A 32 7.53 12.58 -7.06
N GLU A 33 6.88 12.64 -8.22
CA GLU A 33 5.44 12.86 -8.31
C GLU A 33 4.66 11.70 -7.67
N ARG A 34 5.02 10.45 -7.95
CA ARG A 34 4.43 9.26 -7.26
C ARG A 34 4.59 9.37 -5.75
N ASP A 35 5.81 9.58 -5.27
CA ASP A 35 6.11 9.55 -3.82
C ASP A 35 5.38 10.70 -3.09
N LEU A 36 5.27 11.88 -3.72
CA LEU A 36 4.51 13.01 -3.20
C LEU A 36 3.01 12.72 -3.17
N ILE A 37 2.47 12.12 -4.24
CA ILE A 37 1.06 11.72 -4.28
C ILE A 37 0.78 10.67 -3.21
N ALA A 38 1.62 9.63 -3.08
CA ALA A 38 1.48 8.60 -2.05
C ALA A 38 1.49 9.23 -0.65
N THR A 39 2.43 10.13 -0.36
CA THR A 39 2.49 10.84 0.92
C THR A 39 1.21 11.65 1.19
N ALA A 40 0.70 12.36 0.18
CA ALA A 40 -0.54 13.12 0.31
C ALA A 40 -1.77 12.24 0.58
N PHE A 41 -1.77 10.98 0.10
CA PHE A 41 -2.85 10.02 0.30
C PHE A 41 -2.80 9.28 1.65
N ILE A 42 -1.73 9.41 2.44
CA ILE A 42 -1.63 8.79 3.79
C ILE A 42 -2.77 9.26 4.68
N LEU A 43 -2.99 10.57 4.79
CA LEU A 43 -4.02 11.13 5.67
C LEU A 43 -5.45 10.77 5.22
N PRO A 44 -5.83 10.93 3.93
CA PRO A 44 -7.11 10.43 3.41
C PRO A 44 -7.35 8.96 3.69
N PHE A 45 -6.32 8.12 3.49
CA PHE A 45 -6.41 6.68 3.76
C PHE A 45 -6.71 6.41 5.24
N CYS A 46 -5.95 7.00 6.17
CA CYS A 46 -6.15 6.81 7.61
C CYS A 46 -7.53 7.30 8.06
N LEU A 47 -8.02 8.40 7.48
CA LEU A 47 -9.36 8.93 7.75
C LEU A 47 -10.45 7.95 7.30
N ILE A 48 -10.35 7.38 6.09
CA ILE A 48 -11.29 6.36 5.61
C ILE A 48 -11.26 5.13 6.53
N CYS A 49 -10.07 4.63 6.85
CA CYS A 49 -9.91 3.47 7.74
C CYS A 49 -10.55 3.69 9.10
N THR A 50 -10.42 4.89 9.67
CA THR A 50 -11.01 5.25 10.96
C THR A 50 -12.53 5.39 10.86
N ARG A 51 -13.03 6.08 9.83
CA ARG A 51 -14.46 6.38 9.64
C ARG A 51 -15.30 5.16 9.35
N VAL A 52 -14.80 4.26 8.49
CA VAL A 52 -15.51 3.01 8.14
C VAL A 52 -15.18 1.89 9.13
N GLY A 53 -14.19 2.10 10.00
CA GLY A 53 -13.73 1.09 10.94
C GLY A 53 -13.06 -0.10 10.25
N LEU A 54 -12.29 0.15 9.17
CA LEU A 54 -11.46 -0.89 8.53
C LEU A 54 -10.34 -1.37 9.47
N TYR A 55 -9.86 -0.48 10.33
CA TYR A 55 -8.94 -0.78 11.42
C TYR A 55 -9.64 -0.46 12.76
N SER A 56 -10.06 -1.50 13.48
CA SER A 56 -10.79 -1.39 14.74
C SER A 56 -10.42 -2.52 15.71
N PRO A 57 -9.17 -2.59 16.17
CA PRO A 57 -8.73 -3.55 17.19
C PRO A 57 -9.39 -3.26 18.54
N ASP A 58 -9.40 -4.26 19.43
CA ASP A 58 -10.15 -4.20 20.69
C ASP A 58 -9.60 -3.16 21.67
N PHE A 59 -8.27 -2.94 21.69
CA PHE A 59 -7.69 -1.85 22.50
C PHE A 59 -8.16 -0.44 22.10
N MET A 60 -8.73 -0.25 20.91
CA MET A 60 -9.27 1.04 20.47
C MET A 60 -10.74 1.24 20.86
N THR A 61 -11.34 0.28 21.55
CA THR A 61 -12.71 0.39 22.06
C THR A 61 -12.81 1.51 23.10
N GLY A 62 -13.87 2.33 23.02
CA GLY A 62 -14.08 3.48 23.92
C GLY A 62 -13.24 4.72 23.63
N MET A 63 -12.30 4.68 22.68
CA MET A 63 -11.55 5.88 22.27
C MET A 63 -12.41 6.85 21.47
N THR A 64 -12.19 8.16 21.67
CA THR A 64 -12.81 9.20 20.85
C THR A 64 -12.30 9.13 19.40
N GLU A 65 -13.10 9.61 18.46
CA GLU A 65 -12.75 9.55 17.03
C GLU A 65 -11.41 10.21 16.68
N PRO A 66 -11.05 11.39 17.23
CA PRO A 66 -9.74 11.99 16.98
C PRO A 66 -8.57 11.14 17.50
N LEU A 67 -8.75 10.49 18.66
CA LEU A 67 -7.74 9.62 19.23
C LEU A 67 -7.56 8.36 18.36
N ARG A 68 -8.66 7.79 17.87
CA ARG A 68 -8.62 6.65 16.94
C ARG A 68 -7.90 6.98 15.64
N LEU A 69 -8.12 8.17 15.09
CA LEU A 69 -7.39 8.63 13.90
C LEU A 69 -5.89 8.76 14.18
N GLY A 70 -5.52 9.34 15.33
CA GLY A 70 -4.13 9.47 15.75
C GLY A 70 -3.42 8.11 15.88
N VAL A 71 -4.07 7.15 16.56
CA VAL A 71 -3.56 5.77 16.71
C VAL A 71 -3.44 5.08 15.35
N THR A 72 -4.47 5.15 14.50
CA THR A 72 -4.45 4.53 13.16
C THR A 72 -3.32 5.09 12.30
N THR A 73 -3.13 6.41 12.34
CA THR A 73 -2.03 7.09 11.62
C THR A 73 -0.67 6.69 12.18
N GLY A 74 -0.53 6.60 13.51
CA GLY A 74 0.70 6.16 14.18
C GLY A 74 1.06 4.72 13.84
N VAL A 75 0.09 3.80 13.87
CA VAL A 75 0.27 2.39 13.45
C VAL A 75 0.71 2.31 11.99
N PHE A 76 0.05 3.06 11.10
CA PHE A 76 0.44 3.09 9.69
C PHE A 76 1.85 3.65 9.48
N PHE A 77 2.24 4.67 10.24
CA PHE A 77 3.59 5.22 10.20
C PHE A 77 4.65 4.22 10.72
N CYS A 78 4.37 3.54 11.83
CA CYS A 78 5.23 2.47 12.34
C CYS A 78 5.41 1.35 11.31
N TYR A 79 4.34 0.97 10.61
CA TYR A 79 4.40 0.02 9.51
C TYR A 79 5.36 0.47 8.39
N LEU A 80 5.29 1.75 7.97
CA LEU A 80 6.22 2.29 6.98
C LEU A 80 7.68 2.26 7.49
N LEU A 81 7.92 2.62 8.76
CA LEU A 81 9.26 2.58 9.35
C LEU A 81 9.85 1.16 9.38
N VAL A 82 9.06 0.15 9.78
CA VAL A 82 9.49 -1.26 9.78
C VAL A 82 9.87 -1.68 8.37
N ARG A 83 9.07 -1.30 7.37
CA ARG A 83 9.34 -1.64 5.96
C ARG A 83 10.60 -0.99 5.40
N GLU A 84 10.79 0.30 5.64
CA GLU A 84 12.00 1.02 5.23
C GLU A 84 13.23 0.46 5.93
N GLY A 85 13.13 0.13 7.22
CA GLY A 85 14.20 -0.52 7.98
C GLY A 85 14.60 -1.89 7.42
N LEU A 86 13.62 -2.75 7.09
CA LEU A 86 13.87 -4.05 6.48
C LEU A 86 14.46 -3.91 5.06
N SER A 87 13.96 -2.95 4.27
CA SER A 87 14.48 -2.68 2.93
C SER A 87 15.94 -2.18 2.99
N ALA A 88 16.28 -1.34 3.95
CA ALA A 88 17.66 -0.90 4.14
C ALA A 88 18.58 -2.07 4.57
N GLY A 89 18.11 -2.97 5.44
CA GLY A 89 18.89 -4.09 5.96
C GLY A 89 19.10 -5.25 4.99
N ILE A 90 18.16 -5.50 4.08
CA ILE A 90 18.15 -6.70 3.21
C ILE A 90 18.82 -6.45 1.83
N ARG A 91 19.27 -5.22 1.55
CA ARG A 91 19.76 -4.80 0.22
C ARG A 91 20.71 -5.84 -0.41
N PRO A 92 20.29 -6.53 -1.48
CA PRO A 92 21.06 -7.61 -2.07
C PRO A 92 22.14 -7.11 -3.02
N LYS A 93 23.25 -7.85 -3.08
CA LYS A 93 24.40 -7.53 -3.96
C LYS A 93 24.17 -7.91 -5.42
N ASN A 94 23.30 -8.88 -5.69
CA ASN A 94 23.15 -9.52 -7.00
C ASN A 94 21.94 -9.02 -7.81
N ILE A 95 21.24 -7.98 -7.35
CA ILE A 95 20.09 -7.39 -8.06
C ILE A 95 20.48 -6.00 -8.49
N SER A 96 20.13 -5.64 -9.73
CA SER A 96 20.36 -4.29 -10.23
C SER A 96 19.67 -3.26 -9.33
N SER A 97 20.33 -2.11 -9.12
CA SER A 97 19.78 -1.06 -8.25
C SER A 97 18.41 -0.56 -8.75
N ALA A 98 18.15 -0.61 -10.06
CA ALA A 98 16.87 -0.22 -10.65
C ALA A 98 15.74 -1.20 -10.27
N VAL A 99 15.99 -2.52 -10.39
CA VAL A 99 14.99 -3.54 -10.03
C VAL A 99 14.74 -3.56 -8.53
N TRP A 100 15.81 -3.41 -7.72
CA TRP A 100 15.66 -3.30 -6.27
C TRP A 100 14.77 -2.11 -5.90
N HIS A 101 15.10 -0.93 -6.42
CA HIS A 101 14.38 0.30 -6.11
C HIS A 101 12.92 0.26 -6.58
N ALA A 102 12.66 -0.26 -7.78
CA ALA A 102 11.30 -0.47 -8.26
C ALA A 102 10.52 -1.47 -7.39
N GLY A 103 11.16 -2.56 -6.98
CA GLY A 103 10.57 -3.56 -6.09
C GLY A 103 10.25 -3.03 -4.69
N THR A 104 11.01 -2.08 -4.16
CA THR A 104 10.77 -1.44 -2.85
C THR A 104 9.92 -0.18 -2.92
N THR A 105 9.44 0.23 -4.10
CA THR A 105 8.60 1.42 -4.23
C THR A 105 7.32 1.20 -5.03
N VAL A 106 7.13 0.01 -5.61
CA VAL A 106 5.89 -0.43 -6.28
C VAL A 106 4.67 -0.34 -5.36
N GLU A 107 4.85 -0.62 -4.07
CA GLU A 107 3.87 -0.37 -3.01
C GLU A 107 3.24 1.03 -3.05
N TYR A 108 3.98 2.10 -3.39
CA TYR A 108 3.43 3.45 -3.43
C TYR A 108 2.42 3.60 -4.57
N THR A 109 2.70 2.99 -5.73
CA THR A 109 1.76 2.95 -6.86
C THR A 109 0.47 2.24 -6.48
N PHE A 110 0.58 1.06 -5.85
CA PHE A 110 -0.57 0.27 -5.42
C PHE A 110 -1.33 0.93 -4.27
N PHE A 111 -0.62 1.61 -3.37
CA PHE A 111 -1.21 2.39 -2.28
C PHE A 111 -2.04 3.56 -2.80
N ILE A 112 -1.52 4.33 -3.77
CA ILE A 112 -2.29 5.42 -4.40
C ILE A 112 -3.56 4.87 -5.04
N PHE A 113 -3.44 3.76 -5.78
CA PHE A 113 -4.60 3.13 -6.41
C PHE A 113 -5.62 2.65 -5.38
N LEU A 114 -5.17 1.99 -4.31
CA LEU A 114 -6.01 1.58 -3.18
C LEU A 114 -6.72 2.78 -2.55
N ALA A 115 -5.99 3.84 -2.22
CA ALA A 115 -6.55 5.02 -1.59
C ALA A 115 -7.60 5.69 -2.47
N LEU A 116 -7.39 5.76 -3.78
CA LEU A 116 -8.38 6.28 -4.74
C LEU A 116 -9.65 5.41 -4.78
N VAL A 117 -9.50 4.09 -4.84
CA VAL A 117 -10.64 3.15 -4.85
C VAL A 117 -11.40 3.18 -3.52
N LEU A 118 -10.70 3.27 -2.39
CA LEU A 118 -11.32 3.41 -1.07
C LEU A 118 -12.03 4.75 -0.92
N LEU A 119 -11.46 5.83 -1.45
CA LEU A 119 -12.11 7.13 -1.47
C LEU A 119 -13.40 7.07 -2.30
N ALA A 120 -13.34 6.48 -3.50
CA ALA A 120 -14.52 6.33 -4.36
C ALA A 120 -15.61 5.48 -3.70
N THR A 121 -15.24 4.35 -3.07
CA THR A 121 -16.19 3.49 -2.35
C THR A 121 -16.73 4.12 -1.09
N SER A 122 -15.97 5.00 -0.42
CA SER A 122 -16.48 5.75 0.74
C SER A 122 -17.62 6.70 0.37
N GLY A 123 -17.67 7.19 -0.89
CA GLY A 123 -18.80 7.97 -1.39
C GLY A 123 -20.12 7.21 -1.41
N LEU A 124 -20.09 5.87 -1.44
CA LEU A 124 -21.29 5.04 -1.34
C LEU A 124 -21.97 5.13 0.04
N LEU A 125 -21.28 5.65 1.07
CA LEU A 125 -21.89 5.92 2.37
C LEU A 125 -22.98 7.00 2.30
N LEU A 126 -23.03 7.78 1.22
CA LEU A 126 -24.09 8.76 0.96
C LEU A 126 -25.36 8.12 0.35
N THR A 127 -25.33 6.82 0.08
CA THR A 127 -26.46 6.07 -0.48
C THR A 127 -27.18 5.26 0.61
N SER A 128 -28.30 4.63 0.27
CA SER A 128 -29.07 3.77 1.18
C SER A 128 -28.45 2.37 1.42
N LEU A 129 -27.21 2.15 0.97
CA LEU A 129 -26.50 0.88 1.18
C LEU A 129 -26.14 0.67 2.66
N SER A 130 -26.19 -0.59 3.10
CA SER A 130 -25.77 -0.93 4.47
C SER A 130 -24.27 -0.66 4.65
N VAL A 131 -23.90 -0.07 5.79
CA VAL A 131 -22.50 0.20 6.16
C VAL A 131 -21.67 -1.08 6.16
N GLN A 132 -22.27 -2.20 6.55
CA GLN A 132 -21.61 -3.50 6.57
C GLN A 132 -21.26 -4.01 5.16
N ALA A 133 -22.14 -3.81 4.17
CA ALA A 133 -21.85 -4.16 2.78
C ALA A 133 -20.69 -3.33 2.22
N ILE A 134 -20.66 -2.02 2.52
CA ILE A 134 -19.59 -1.12 2.08
C ILE A 134 -18.25 -1.53 2.71
N LYS A 135 -18.24 -1.79 4.03
CA LYS A 135 -17.05 -2.28 4.74
C LYS A 135 -16.53 -3.59 4.14
N THR A 136 -17.44 -4.53 3.84
CA THR A 136 -17.09 -5.82 3.22
C THR A 136 -16.49 -5.62 1.82
N ALA A 137 -17.07 -4.75 0.99
CA ALA A 137 -16.54 -4.42 -0.32
C ALA A 137 -15.14 -3.80 -0.24
N MET A 138 -14.93 -2.86 0.70
CA MET A 138 -13.63 -2.23 0.93
C MET A 138 -12.55 -3.23 1.36
N PHE A 139 -12.89 -4.24 2.18
CA PHE A 139 -11.95 -5.31 2.54
C PHE A 139 -11.59 -6.17 1.33
N TRP A 140 -12.56 -6.59 0.53
CA TRP A 140 -12.30 -7.37 -0.69
C TRP A 140 -11.44 -6.61 -1.70
N LEU A 141 -11.70 -5.32 -1.89
CA LEU A 141 -10.90 -4.45 -2.75
C LEU A 141 -9.48 -4.31 -2.23
N SER A 142 -9.31 -4.09 -0.92
CA SER A 142 -7.99 -4.00 -0.28
C SER A 142 -7.21 -5.31 -0.43
N GLY A 143 -7.85 -6.45 -0.17
CA GLY A 143 -7.24 -7.77 -0.34
C GLY A 143 -6.85 -8.08 -1.79
N THR A 144 -7.70 -7.71 -2.75
CA THR A 144 -7.42 -7.91 -4.19
C THR A 144 -6.24 -7.07 -4.65
N ILE A 145 -6.21 -5.78 -4.29
CA ILE A 145 -5.11 -4.89 -4.67
C ILE A 145 -3.80 -5.34 -4.00
N TYR A 146 -3.87 -5.80 -2.75
CA TYR A 146 -2.71 -6.36 -2.05
C TYR A 146 -2.21 -7.64 -2.73
N ALA A 147 -3.09 -8.58 -3.10
CA ALA A 147 -2.69 -9.78 -3.83
C ALA A 147 -2.03 -9.45 -5.18
N LEU A 148 -2.56 -8.47 -5.91
CA LEU A 148 -1.94 -7.98 -7.15
C LEU A 148 -0.56 -7.36 -6.90
N LEU A 149 -0.40 -6.57 -5.84
CA LEU A 149 0.89 -6.02 -5.42
C LEU A 149 1.90 -7.16 -5.20
N LEU A 150 1.52 -8.21 -4.48
CA LEU A 150 2.41 -9.35 -4.22
C LEU A 150 2.87 -10.02 -5.53
N VAL A 151 1.93 -10.27 -6.45
CA VAL A 151 2.24 -10.84 -7.77
C VAL A 151 3.21 -9.95 -8.54
N ARG A 152 2.97 -8.62 -8.57
CA ARG A 152 3.86 -7.68 -9.27
C ARG A 152 5.25 -7.62 -8.64
N LYS A 153 5.34 -7.63 -7.32
CA LYS A 153 6.62 -7.59 -6.61
C LYS A 153 7.47 -8.83 -6.88
N VAL A 154 6.84 -10.02 -6.92
CA VAL A 154 7.51 -11.26 -7.36
C VAL A 154 7.98 -11.15 -8.81
N GLN A 155 7.15 -10.67 -9.73
CA GLN A 155 7.53 -10.49 -11.15
C GLN A 155 8.71 -9.53 -11.32
N ILE A 156 8.73 -8.42 -10.57
CA ILE A 156 9.83 -7.44 -10.58
C ILE A 156 11.12 -8.10 -10.10
N PHE A 157 11.12 -8.76 -8.95
CA PHE A 157 12.35 -9.38 -8.42
C PHE A 157 12.81 -10.59 -9.25
N ALA A 158 11.88 -11.42 -9.74
CA ALA A 158 12.18 -12.56 -10.60
C ALA A 158 12.68 -12.15 -12.00
N SER A 159 12.58 -10.87 -12.38
CA SER A 159 13.15 -10.38 -13.64
C SER A 159 14.68 -10.37 -13.67
N ASN A 160 15.32 -10.31 -12.50
CA ASN A 160 16.78 -10.22 -12.34
C ASN A 160 17.36 -11.30 -11.40
N SER A 161 16.49 -12.12 -10.80
CA SER A 161 16.87 -13.17 -9.86
C SER A 161 16.01 -14.41 -10.06
N SER A 162 16.32 -15.51 -9.37
CA SER A 162 15.48 -16.71 -9.43
C SER A 162 14.10 -16.44 -8.83
N PHE A 163 13.08 -17.15 -9.31
CA PHE A 163 11.72 -17.07 -8.77
C PHE A 163 11.68 -17.31 -7.25
N PHE A 164 12.46 -18.28 -6.77
CA PHE A 164 12.58 -18.57 -5.34
C PHE A 164 13.12 -17.38 -4.54
N THR A 165 14.14 -16.69 -5.05
CA THR A 165 14.68 -15.48 -4.42
C THR A 165 13.63 -14.36 -4.40
N GLY A 166 12.85 -14.21 -5.48
CA GLY A 166 11.72 -13.28 -5.52
C GLY A 166 10.68 -13.52 -4.41
N ILE A 167 10.35 -14.79 -4.13
CA ILE A 167 9.48 -15.17 -3.01
C ILE A 167 10.12 -14.83 -1.66
N LEU A 168 11.40 -15.09 -1.47
CA LEU A 168 12.09 -14.75 -0.21
C LEU A 168 12.04 -13.24 0.09
N TYR A 169 12.23 -12.38 -0.93
CA TYR A 169 12.06 -10.94 -0.76
C TYR A 169 10.62 -10.55 -0.47
N LEU A 170 9.65 -11.20 -1.09
CA LEU A 170 8.23 -10.98 -0.77
C LEU A 170 7.96 -11.28 0.70
N CYS A 171 8.45 -12.42 1.19
CA CYS A 171 8.28 -12.82 2.58
C CYS A 171 8.88 -11.79 3.54
N ALA A 172 10.09 -11.32 3.26
CA ALA A 172 10.79 -10.43 4.16
C ALA A 172 10.29 -8.97 4.10
N LEU A 173 9.97 -8.46 2.91
CA LEU A 173 9.66 -7.04 2.70
C LEU A 173 8.17 -6.73 2.73
N GLU A 174 7.28 -7.70 2.52
CA GLU A 174 5.83 -7.47 2.51
C GLU A 174 5.10 -8.32 3.54
N ILE A 175 5.30 -9.64 3.52
CA ILE A 175 4.52 -10.56 4.37
C ILE A 175 4.89 -10.36 5.83
N LEU A 176 6.18 -10.26 6.17
CA LEU A 176 6.62 -10.06 7.54
C LEU A 176 6.10 -8.73 8.15
N PRO A 177 6.29 -7.56 7.52
CA PRO A 177 5.70 -6.29 7.99
C PRO A 177 4.18 -6.34 8.15
N THR A 178 3.50 -6.96 7.18
CA THR A 178 2.03 -7.08 7.19
C THR A 178 1.58 -8.03 8.30
N ALA A 179 2.29 -9.13 8.54
CA ALA A 179 2.02 -10.06 9.62
C ALA A 179 2.21 -9.39 10.99
N ILE A 180 3.27 -8.60 11.17
CA ILE A 180 3.47 -7.80 12.39
C ILE A 180 2.30 -6.85 12.62
N LEU A 181 1.84 -6.17 11.57
CA LEU A 181 0.68 -5.27 11.65
C LEU A 181 -0.61 -6.01 12.02
N ILE A 182 -0.90 -7.14 11.37
CA ILE A 182 -2.11 -7.94 11.66
C ILE A 182 -2.06 -8.48 13.10
N VAL A 183 -0.92 -9.01 13.53
CA VAL A 183 -0.73 -9.50 14.90
C VAL A 183 -0.98 -8.36 15.90
N SER A 184 -0.48 -7.16 15.62
CA SER A 184 -0.72 -5.99 16.48
C SER A 184 -2.20 -5.59 16.59
N ALA A 185 -3.02 -5.95 15.60
CA ALA A 185 -4.44 -5.64 15.56
C ALA A 185 -5.34 -6.75 16.13
N VAL A 186 -4.82 -7.97 16.27
CA VAL A 186 -5.57 -9.15 16.73
C VAL A 186 -5.21 -9.54 18.17
N VAL A 187 -3.94 -9.35 18.56
CA VAL A 187 -3.43 -9.78 19.88
C VAL A 187 -3.64 -8.72 20.97
N PHE A 188 -3.73 -7.45 20.57
CA PHE A 188 -4.00 -6.32 21.46
C PHE A 188 -5.38 -5.75 21.12
#